data_AF-A0A3M1AHX8-F1
#
_entry.id   AF-A0A3M1AHX8-F1
#
_cell.length_a   1.000
_cell.length_b   1.000
_cell.length_c   1.000
_cell.angle_alpha   90.00
_cell.angle_beta   90.00
_cell.angle_gamma   90.00
#
_symmetry.space_group_name_H-M   'P 1'
#
loop_
_entity.id
_entity.type
_entity.pdbx_description
1 polymer ?
#
loop_
_entity_poly.entity_id
_entity_poly.type
_entity_poly.pdbx_seq_one_letter_code
_entity_poly.pdbx_strand_id
1 'polypeptide(L)'
;SILGFTEVQFGEIVVKEDQNGPALKRAGNNWQYVMLNFALNHQDPEVLVGEEFLVQVYDLDQHKVVPFNEFNPEYPDSPVGNKGYSFVYQGQPVGIKYFNSQKKESKNYELRLYYYKDGMIYQLRNNRVKIIERGKVVTR
;
A
#
# COMPACT_ATOMS: atom_id res chain seq x y z
N SER A 1 7.51 18.96 -12.31
CA SER A 1 6.17 18.46 -11.91
C SER A 1 6.36 17.06 -11.36
N ILE A 2 5.76 16.74 -10.21
CA ILE A 2 5.81 15.37 -9.63
C ILE A 2 5.03 14.39 -10.52
N LEU A 3 3.92 14.86 -11.11
CA LEU A 3 3.06 14.06 -11.97
C LEU A 3 3.78 13.68 -13.27
N GLY A 4 3.77 12.39 -13.61
CA GLY A 4 4.34 11.85 -14.86
C GLY A 4 5.86 11.66 -14.87
N PHE A 5 6.59 12.22 -13.90
CA PHE A 5 8.05 12.13 -13.81
C PHE A 5 8.54 11.32 -12.61
N THR A 6 7.66 11.00 -11.66
CA THR A 6 8.00 10.12 -10.52
C THR A 6 7.59 8.69 -10.80
N GLU A 7 8.54 7.77 -10.65
CA GLU A 7 8.37 6.34 -10.77
C GLU A 7 8.55 5.64 -9.43
N VAL A 8 7.68 4.67 -9.15
CA VAL A 8 7.78 3.81 -7.97
C VAL A 8 8.63 2.60 -8.30
N GLN A 9 9.71 2.43 -7.56
CA GLN A 9 10.54 1.23 -7.61
C GLN A 9 10.27 0.38 -6.37
N PHE A 10 9.35 -0.58 -6.49
CA PHE A 10 9.10 -1.54 -5.41
C PHE A 10 10.32 -2.44 -5.20
N GLY A 11 10.79 -2.50 -3.95
CA GLY A 11 11.77 -3.45 -3.46
C GLY A 11 11.09 -4.66 -2.82
N GLU A 12 11.62 -5.10 -1.68
CA GLU A 12 11.10 -6.25 -0.93
C GLU A 12 9.66 -6.01 -0.44
N ILE A 13 8.81 -7.01 -0.66
CA ILE A 13 7.44 -7.04 -0.15
C ILE A 13 7.19 -8.37 0.56
N VAL A 14 6.82 -8.29 1.85
CA VAL A 14 6.56 -9.47 2.69
C VAL A 14 5.17 -9.40 3.28
N VAL A 15 4.37 -10.42 2.99
CA VAL A 15 3.03 -10.60 3.56
C VAL A 15 3.12 -11.48 4.80
N LYS A 16 2.53 -11.06 5.93
CA LYS A 16 2.62 -11.77 7.21
C LYS A 16 1.28 -11.83 7.95
N GLU A 17 1.15 -12.83 8.82
CA GLU A 17 0.04 -12.94 9.77
C GLU A 17 0.25 -12.01 10.97
N ASP A 18 1.42 -12.06 11.59
CA ASP A 18 1.83 -11.16 12.68
C ASP A 18 3.03 -10.31 12.24
N GLN A 19 3.22 -9.13 12.86
CA GLN A 19 4.31 -8.21 12.57
C GLN A 19 5.68 -8.91 12.66
N ASN A 20 5.87 -9.73 13.70
CA ASN A 20 7.13 -10.43 13.97
C ASN A 20 7.10 -11.88 13.48
N GLY A 21 5.98 -12.32 12.91
CA GLY A 21 5.80 -13.66 12.37
C GLY A 21 6.57 -13.93 11.07
N PRO A 22 6.55 -15.20 10.63
CA PRO A 22 7.16 -15.59 9.36
C PRO A 22 6.37 -15.04 8.16
N ALA A 23 7.03 -15.00 7.00
CA ALA A 23 6.38 -14.67 5.73
C ALA A 23 5.36 -15.75 5.34
N LEU A 24 4.20 -15.31 4.86
CA LEU A 24 3.18 -16.18 4.31
C LEU A 24 3.53 -16.59 2.88
N LYS A 25 3.22 -17.84 2.52
CA LYS A 25 3.28 -18.33 1.12
C LYS A 25 1.92 -18.24 0.41
N ARG A 26 0.84 -18.16 1.19
CA ARG A 26 -0.54 -18.03 0.71
C ARG A 26 -1.27 -17.01 1.56
N ALA A 27 -2.08 -16.18 0.93
CA ALA A 27 -3.03 -15.34 1.63
C ALA A 27 -4.14 -16.25 2.17
N GLY A 28 -4.20 -16.38 3.49
CA GLY A 28 -5.34 -16.93 4.20
C GLY A 28 -6.11 -15.83 4.91
N ASN A 29 -7.13 -16.23 5.66
CA ASN A 29 -7.92 -15.31 6.50
C ASN A 29 -7.06 -14.57 7.54
N ASN A 30 -5.86 -15.07 7.83
CA ASN A 30 -5.00 -14.56 8.89
C ASN A 30 -3.95 -13.55 8.40
N TRP A 31 -3.93 -13.17 7.12
CA TRP A 31 -3.02 -12.11 6.68
C TRP A 31 -3.42 -10.77 7.33
N GLN A 32 -2.50 -10.18 8.10
CA GLN A 32 -2.72 -8.87 8.73
C GLN A 32 -1.67 -7.81 8.41
N TYR A 33 -0.46 -8.20 7.98
CA TYR A 33 0.62 -7.26 7.73
C TYR A 33 1.17 -7.37 6.31
N VAL A 34 1.51 -6.22 5.73
CA VAL A 34 2.39 -6.11 4.56
C VAL A 34 3.57 -5.24 4.93
N MET A 35 4.77 -5.81 4.87
CA MET A 35 6.03 -5.08 4.97
C MET A 35 6.44 -4.70 3.55
N LEU A 36 6.64 -3.42 3.28
CA LEU A 36 6.90 -2.89 1.95
C LEU A 36 8.11 -1.98 2.01
N ASN A 37 9.10 -2.24 1.16
CA ASN A 37 10.20 -1.33 0.87
C ASN A 37 10.10 -0.82 -0.57
N PHE A 38 10.32 0.48 -0.81
CA PHE A 38 10.36 1.05 -2.16
C PHE A 38 11.18 2.33 -2.21
N ALA A 39 11.56 2.72 -3.43
CA ALA A 39 12.11 4.04 -3.73
C ALA A 39 11.18 4.82 -4.66
N LEU A 40 11.25 6.15 -4.57
CA LEU A 40 10.63 7.07 -5.51
C LEU A 40 11.73 7.66 -6.39
N ASN A 41 11.72 7.31 -7.67
CA ASN A 41 12.69 7.79 -8.64
C ASN A 41 12.11 8.99 -9.38
N HIS A 42 12.82 10.12 -9.31
CA HIS A 42 12.49 11.34 -10.03
C HIS A 42 13.79 11.99 -10.52
N GLN A 43 13.74 12.69 -11.66
CA GLN A 43 14.92 13.36 -12.23
C GLN A 43 15.51 14.45 -11.31
N ASP A 44 14.67 15.00 -10.45
CA ASP A 44 15.00 16.00 -9.44
C ASP A 44 14.41 15.53 -8.09
N PRO A 45 15.14 14.73 -7.29
CA PRO A 45 14.58 14.10 -6.08
C PRO A 45 14.14 15.09 -4.99
N GLU A 46 14.71 16.29 -4.97
CA GLU A 46 14.43 17.31 -3.95
C GLU A 46 12.96 17.76 -3.99
N VAL A 47 12.32 17.75 -5.16
CA VAL A 47 10.90 18.15 -5.31
C VAL A 47 9.93 17.18 -4.64
N LEU A 48 10.38 15.99 -4.23
CA LEU A 48 9.56 15.02 -3.51
C LEU A 48 9.61 15.23 -2.00
N VAL A 49 10.64 15.93 -1.49
CA VAL A 49 10.85 16.08 -0.05
C VAL A 49 9.76 16.97 0.54
N GLY A 50 9.12 16.50 1.61
CA GLY A 50 8.01 17.22 2.25
C GLY A 50 6.65 16.98 1.60
N GLU A 51 6.60 16.27 0.47
CA GLU A 51 5.35 15.92 -0.21
C GLU A 51 4.69 14.67 0.40
N GLU A 52 3.37 14.62 0.37
CA GLU A 52 2.58 13.51 0.92
C GLU A 52 2.28 12.45 -0.16
N PHE A 53 2.38 11.19 0.25
CA PHE A 53 2.11 10.02 -0.57
C PHE A 53 1.19 9.06 0.18
N LEU A 54 0.53 8.19 -0.58
CA LEU A 54 -0.48 7.27 -0.07
C LEU A 54 -0.22 5.85 -0.56
N VAL A 55 -0.30 4.89 0.35
CA VAL A 55 -0.22 3.45 0.05
C VAL A 55 -1.58 2.81 0.31
N GLN A 56 -2.04 1.99 -0.63
CA GLN A 56 -3.27 1.24 -0.52
C GLN A 56 -3.02 -0.23 -0.80
N VAL A 57 -3.68 -1.10 -0.03
CA VAL A 57 -3.95 -2.46 -0.47
C VAL A 57 -5.28 -2.43 -1.22
N TYR A 58 -5.31 -2.92 -2.45
CA TYR A 58 -6.49 -2.94 -3.30
C TYR A 58 -6.91 -4.37 -3.60
N ASP A 59 -8.19 -4.67 -3.36
CA ASP A 59 -8.83 -5.94 -3.68
C ASP A 59 -9.24 -5.93 -5.16
N LEU A 60 -8.59 -6.79 -5.96
CA LEU A 60 -8.84 -6.88 -7.39
C LEU A 60 -10.13 -7.63 -7.73
N ASP A 61 -10.62 -8.48 -6.84
CA ASP A 61 -11.83 -9.28 -7.08
C ASP A 61 -13.08 -8.49 -6.67
N GLN A 62 -13.00 -7.68 -5.61
CA GLN A 62 -14.11 -6.84 -5.11
C GLN A 62 -14.02 -5.38 -5.58
N HIS A 63 -12.98 -5.00 -6.30
CA HIS A 63 -12.75 -3.64 -6.82
C HIS A 63 -12.79 -2.54 -5.76
N LYS A 64 -12.24 -2.79 -4.56
CA LYS A 64 -12.26 -1.84 -3.44
C LYS A 64 -10.92 -1.77 -2.70
N VAL A 65 -10.67 -0.64 -2.05
CA VAL A 65 -9.52 -0.49 -1.13
C VAL A 65 -9.80 -1.33 0.12
N VAL A 66 -8.79 -2.04 0.60
CA VAL A 66 -8.87 -2.78 1.86
C VAL A 66 -8.58 -1.80 3.02
N PRO A 67 -9.52 -1.59 3.96
CA PRO A 67 -9.40 -0.53 4.96
C PRO A 67 -8.16 -0.61 5.85
N PHE A 68 -7.49 0.52 6.09
CA PHE A 68 -6.37 0.61 7.03
C PHE A 68 -6.96 0.78 8.46
N ASN A 69 -6.97 -0.31 9.24
CA ASN A 69 -7.54 -0.46 10.60
C ASN A 69 -9.07 -0.67 10.70
N GLU A 70 -9.49 -1.23 11.85
CA GLU A 70 -10.80 -1.81 12.13
C GLU A 70 -11.95 -0.91 11.66
N PHE A 71 -12.78 -1.45 10.76
CA PHE A 71 -14.13 -0.96 10.56
C PHE A 71 -14.78 -0.77 11.94
N ASN A 72 -15.03 0.49 12.32
CA ASN A 72 -15.84 0.80 13.48
C ASN A 72 -17.30 0.84 13.02
N PRO A 73 -18.16 -0.11 13.43
CA PRO A 73 -19.57 -0.12 13.03
C PRO A 73 -20.33 1.14 13.45
N GLU A 74 -19.84 1.85 14.48
CA GLU A 74 -20.43 3.13 14.93
C GLU A 74 -20.05 4.31 14.02
N TYR A 75 -19.00 4.18 13.20
CA TYR A 75 -18.51 5.23 12.29
C TYR A 75 -18.11 4.64 10.93
N PRO A 76 -19.08 4.13 10.15
CA PRO A 76 -18.83 3.46 8.86
C PRO A 76 -18.20 4.39 7.81
N ASP A 77 -18.36 5.71 7.96
CA ASP A 77 -17.90 6.73 7.03
C ASP A 77 -16.62 7.45 7.47
N SER A 78 -15.90 6.95 8.49
CA SER A 78 -14.66 7.59 8.93
C SER A 78 -13.65 7.64 7.76
N PRO A 79 -13.22 8.83 7.31
CA PRO A 79 -12.33 8.98 6.16
C PRO A 79 -10.95 8.36 6.37
N VAL A 80 -10.62 8.01 7.63
CA VAL A 80 -9.35 7.42 8.04
C VAL A 80 -9.26 5.94 7.64
N GLY A 81 -10.37 5.19 7.62
CA GLY A 81 -10.36 3.76 7.33
C GLY A 81 -10.21 3.43 5.83
N ASN A 82 -10.80 4.22 4.94
CA ASN A 82 -10.94 3.86 3.53
C ASN A 82 -9.81 4.37 2.61
N LYS A 83 -8.91 5.20 3.12
CA LYS A 83 -7.94 5.90 2.27
C LYS A 83 -6.63 5.13 2.08
N GLY A 84 -6.19 4.36 3.07
CA GLY A 84 -4.87 3.71 3.10
C GLY A 84 -3.90 4.42 4.05
N TYR A 85 -2.61 4.14 3.90
CA TYR A 85 -1.54 4.69 4.75
C TYR A 85 -0.85 5.89 4.07
N SER A 86 -1.01 7.07 4.65
CA SER A 86 -0.33 8.30 4.22
C SER A 86 1.06 8.45 4.87
N PHE A 87 2.02 9.01 4.14
CA PHE A 87 3.33 9.37 4.69
C PHE A 87 3.93 10.59 3.95
N VAL A 88 4.84 11.31 4.62
CA VAL A 88 5.61 12.41 4.03
C VAL A 88 6.98 11.91 3.62
N TYR A 89 7.38 12.14 2.38
CA TYR A 89 8.67 11.67 1.88
C TYR A 89 9.85 12.49 2.43
N GLN A 90 10.89 11.79 2.88
CA GLN A 90 12.05 12.36 3.58
C GLN A 90 13.36 12.26 2.76
N GLY A 91 13.29 12.00 1.46
CA GLY A 91 14.47 11.92 0.60
C GLY A 91 15.25 10.60 0.69
N GLN A 92 14.68 9.55 1.28
CA GLN A 92 15.31 8.24 1.47
C GLN A 92 14.36 7.10 1.03
N PRO A 93 14.87 5.89 0.74
CA PRO A 93 14.02 4.72 0.54
C PRO A 93 13.03 4.54 1.69
N VAL A 94 11.80 4.17 1.37
CA VAL A 94 10.68 4.15 2.30
C VAL A 94 10.38 2.71 2.71
N GLY A 95 10.34 2.46 4.01
CA GLY A 95 9.90 1.21 4.61
C GLY A 95 8.58 1.40 5.35
N ILE A 96 7.56 0.62 4.99
CA ILE A 96 6.20 0.72 5.56
C ILE A 96 5.80 -0.63 6.15
N LYS A 97 5.21 -0.56 7.34
CA LYS A 97 4.50 -1.67 7.98
C LYS A 97 3.00 -1.40 7.86
N TYR A 98 2.36 -1.97 6.85
CA TYR A 98 0.95 -1.77 6.58
C TYR A 98 0.13 -2.82 7.34
N PHE A 99 -0.59 -2.40 8.38
CA PHE A 99 -1.50 -3.26 9.13
C PHE A 99 -2.92 -3.20 8.57
N ASN A 100 -3.58 -4.35 8.51
CA ASN A 100 -4.96 -4.50 8.08
C ASN A 100 -5.59 -5.71 8.78
N SER A 101 -6.47 -5.47 9.75
CA SER A 101 -7.15 -6.53 10.51
C SER A 101 -8.38 -7.12 9.81
N GLN A 102 -8.86 -6.52 8.72
CA GLN A 102 -10.06 -6.98 8.02
C GLN A 102 -9.86 -8.40 7.48
N LYS A 103 -10.89 -9.24 7.53
CA LYS A 103 -10.82 -10.57 6.94
C LYS A 103 -10.73 -10.46 5.41
N LYS A 104 -9.83 -11.23 4.79
CA LYS A 104 -9.63 -11.23 3.34
C LYS A 104 -10.46 -12.35 2.74
N GLU A 105 -11.39 -11.99 1.88
CA GLU A 105 -12.32 -12.93 1.24
C GLU A 105 -11.90 -13.27 -0.19
N SER A 106 -11.08 -12.41 -0.79
CA SER A 106 -10.66 -12.49 -2.18
C SER A 106 -9.33 -13.22 -2.33
N LYS A 107 -8.91 -13.42 -3.57
CA LYS A 107 -7.70 -14.17 -3.92
C LYS A 107 -6.71 -13.34 -4.73
N ASN A 108 -7.02 -12.10 -5.07
CA ASN A 108 -6.16 -11.23 -5.85
C ASN A 108 -6.07 -9.86 -5.20
N TYR A 109 -4.85 -9.45 -4.84
CA TYR A 109 -4.59 -8.19 -4.17
C TYR A 109 -3.33 -7.54 -4.72
N GLU A 110 -3.34 -6.21 -4.81
CA GLU A 110 -2.18 -5.42 -5.20
C GLU A 110 -1.95 -4.25 -4.23
N LEU A 111 -0.69 -3.83 -4.13
CA LEU A 111 -0.35 -2.55 -3.54
C LEU A 111 -0.47 -1.47 -4.61
N ARG A 112 -0.97 -0.31 -4.22
CA ARG A 112 -0.99 0.90 -5.04
C ARG A 112 -0.38 2.05 -4.27
N LEU A 113 0.55 2.76 -4.90
CA LEU A 113 1.18 3.95 -4.35
C LEU A 113 0.71 5.19 -5.11
N TYR A 114 0.53 6.32 -4.44
CA TYR A 114 0.07 7.54 -5.09
C TYR A 114 0.75 8.75 -4.51
N TYR A 115 0.80 9.81 -5.32
CA TYR A 115 1.00 11.15 -4.80
C TYR A 115 -0.33 11.67 -4.26
N TYR A 116 -0.33 12.25 -3.06
CA TYR A 116 -1.52 12.77 -2.42
C TYR A 116 -1.36 14.25 -2.15
N LYS A 117 -2.27 15.06 -2.69
CA LYS A 117 -2.22 16.52 -2.54
C LYS A 117 -3.61 17.12 -2.58
N ASP A 118 -3.89 18.01 -1.65
CA ASP A 118 -5.13 18.79 -1.58
C ASP A 118 -6.40 17.91 -1.61
N GLY A 119 -6.37 16.77 -0.91
CA GLY A 119 -7.50 15.82 -0.92
C GLY A 119 -7.54 14.86 -2.11
N MET A 120 -6.68 15.05 -3.11
CA MET A 120 -6.69 14.31 -4.36
C MET A 120 -5.58 13.27 -4.46
N ILE A 121 -5.88 12.16 -5.14
CA ILE A 121 -4.97 11.03 -5.38
C ILE A 121 -4.52 11.06 -6.84
N TYR A 122 -3.22 11.08 -7.06
CA TYR A 122 -2.63 11.11 -8.39
C TYR A 122 -1.76 9.88 -8.65
N GLN A 123 -1.89 9.31 -9.85
CA GLN A 123 -1.11 8.15 -10.25
C GLN A 123 0.35 8.51 -10.53
N LEU A 124 1.24 7.65 -10.06
CA LEU A 124 2.67 7.68 -10.37
C LEU A 124 2.97 6.64 -11.46
N ARG A 125 4.18 6.69 -12.05
CA ARG A 125 4.62 5.62 -12.95
C ARG A 125 4.94 4.36 -12.14
N ASN A 126 4.60 3.19 -12.69
CA ASN A 126 4.81 1.88 -12.05
C ASN A 126 4.24 1.78 -10.63
N ASN A 127 3.12 2.45 -10.37
CA ASN A 127 2.60 2.65 -9.02
C ASN A 127 1.81 1.47 -8.45
N ARG A 128 1.81 0.31 -9.10
CA ARG A 128 1.04 -0.87 -8.68
C ARG A 128 1.89 -2.11 -8.76
N VAL A 129 1.68 -3.02 -7.81
CA VAL A 129 2.34 -4.34 -7.79
C VAL A 129 1.42 -5.37 -7.16
N LYS A 130 1.23 -6.50 -7.85
CA LYS A 130 0.49 -7.64 -7.29
C LYS A 130 1.26 -8.22 -6.13
N ILE A 131 0.57 -8.42 -5.02
CA ILE A 131 1.14 -9.06 -3.82
C ILE A 131 0.50 -10.43 -3.56
N ILE A 132 -0.76 -10.63 -3.98
CA ILE A 132 -1.44 -11.92 -3.94
C ILE A 132 -2.04 -12.20 -5.32
N GLU A 133 -1.82 -13.39 -5.86
CA GLU A 133 -2.45 -13.86 -7.09
C GLU A 133 -2.98 -15.29 -6.89
N ARG A 134 -4.26 -15.50 -7.16
CA ARG A 134 -4.96 -16.79 -6.95
C ARG A 134 -4.72 -17.35 -5.54
N GLY A 135 -4.67 -16.47 -4.54
CA GLY A 135 -4.46 -16.79 -3.13
C GLY A 135 -3.01 -17.11 -2.74
N LYS A 136 -2.06 -17.06 -3.68
CA LYS A 136 -0.63 -17.24 -3.40
C LYS A 136 0.05 -15.88 -3.24
N VAL A 137 0.96 -15.77 -2.28
CA VAL A 137 1.80 -14.58 -2.16
C VAL A 137 2.75 -14.54 -3.35
N VAL A 138 2.79 -13.40 -4.05
CA VAL A 138 3.72 -13.13 -5.14
C VAL A 138 4.91 -12.42 -4.52
N THR A 139 6.04 -13.13 -4.44
CA THR A 139 7.27 -12.58 -3.86
C THR A 139 7.98 -11.68 -4.85
N ARG A 140 8.54 -10.58 -4.35
CA ARG A 140 9.43 -9.69 -5.08
C ARG A 140 10.66 -9.39 -4.23
#